data_AF-A7SKR9-F1
#
_entry.id   AF-A7SKR9-F1
#
_cell.length_a   1.000
_cell.length_b   1.000
_cell.length_c   1.000
_cell.angle_alpha   90.00
_cell.angle_beta   90.00
_cell.angle_gamma   90.00
#
_symmetry.space_group_name_H-M   'P 1'
#
loop_
_entity.id
_entity.type
_entity.pdbx_description
1 polymer ?
#
loop_
_entity_poly.entity_id
_entity_poly.type
_entity_poly.pdbx_seq_one_letter_code
_entity_poly.pdbx_strand_id
1 'polypeptide(L)'
;RARRSQTIRARRSQTVRARQSQTVRASQSKTVKARQSQTVRARQRQNVKARQSQTVRARQSQTVRARQSQTVRARQSQTVRARQRHTVRARQIQTVRARQSQT
;
A
#
# COMPACT_ATOMS: atom_id res chain seq x y z
N ARG A 1 5.05 25.47 -6.73
CA ARG A 1 4.45 24.23 -7.31
C ARG A 1 3.76 23.43 -6.21
N ALA A 2 2.45 23.57 -6.04
CA ALA A 2 1.74 23.03 -4.88
C ALA A 2 1.92 21.50 -4.74
N ARG A 3 2.52 21.07 -3.62
CA ARG A 3 2.46 19.69 -3.14
C ARG A 3 1.04 19.48 -2.61
N ARG A 4 0.14 19.03 -3.48
CA ARG A 4 -1.27 18.81 -3.13
C ARG A 4 -1.38 17.48 -2.37
N SER A 5 -1.14 17.53 -1.08
CA SER A 5 -1.42 16.41 -0.17
C SER A 5 -2.93 16.27 0.00
N GLN A 6 -3.49 15.16 -0.46
CA GLN A 6 -4.94 14.90 -0.32
C GLN A 6 -5.21 13.77 0.67
N THR A 7 -6.27 13.92 1.45
CA THR A 7 -6.81 12.85 2.30
C THR A 7 -8.13 12.36 1.73
N ILE A 8 -8.23 11.07 1.41
CA ILE A 8 -9.48 10.45 0.96
C ILE A 8 -9.97 9.47 2.01
N ARG A 9 -11.23 9.66 2.46
CA ARG A 9 -11.95 8.74 3.32
C ARG A 9 -13.08 8.10 2.52
N ALA A 10 -13.15 6.78 2.52
CA ALA A 10 -14.23 6.04 1.84
C ALA A 10 -14.75 4.90 2.73
N ARG A 11 -16.07 4.78 2.85
CA ARG A 11 -16.69 3.66 3.58
C ARG A 11 -16.84 2.40 2.71
N ARG A 12 -16.95 2.55 1.38
CA ARG A 12 -17.13 1.47 0.40
C ARG A 12 -15.97 1.37 -0.61
N SER A 13 -16.06 0.39 -1.51
CA SER A 13 -15.14 0.16 -2.62
C SER A 13 -14.85 1.42 -3.43
N GLN A 14 -13.57 1.78 -3.56
CA GLN A 14 -13.16 2.95 -4.35
C GLN A 14 -11.86 2.67 -5.10
N THR A 15 -11.74 3.22 -6.32
CA THR A 15 -10.47 3.33 -7.02
C THR A 15 -9.94 4.75 -6.87
N VAL A 16 -8.68 4.88 -6.43
CA VAL A 16 -8.03 6.18 -6.30
C VAL A 16 -6.79 6.23 -7.18
N ARG A 17 -6.60 7.34 -7.89
CA ARG A 17 -5.42 7.62 -8.70
C ARG A 17 -4.81 8.93 -8.23
N ALA A 18 -3.56 8.90 -7.81
CA ALA A 18 -2.83 10.09 -7.35
C ALA A 18 -1.49 10.21 -8.06
N ARG A 19 -1.16 11.44 -8.48
CA ARG A 19 0.16 11.76 -9.06
C ARG A 19 1.17 12.21 -8.00
N GLN A 20 0.71 12.69 -6.84
CA GLN A 20 1.52 13.18 -5.71
C GLN A 20 1.17 12.46 -4.40
N SER A 21 1.71 12.95 -3.27
CA SER A 21 1.49 12.44 -1.92
C SER A 21 0.01 12.35 -1.53
N GLN A 22 -0.41 11.19 -1.04
CA GLN A 22 -1.80 10.98 -0.62
C GLN A 22 -1.92 10.09 0.62
N THR A 23 -2.86 10.46 1.49
CA THR A 23 -3.33 9.59 2.59
C THR A 23 -4.71 9.06 2.27
N VAL A 24 -4.86 7.74 2.37
CA VAL A 24 -6.12 7.07 2.02
C VAL A 24 -6.58 6.19 3.17
N ARG A 25 -7.83 6.39 3.61
CA ARG A 25 -8.48 5.59 4.65
C ARG A 25 -9.74 4.93 4.08
N ALA A 26 -9.84 3.62 4.22
CA ALA A 26 -11.00 2.86 3.77
C ALA A 26 -11.41 1.77 4.77
N SER A 27 -12.72 1.50 4.83
CA SER A 27 -13.27 0.43 5.67
C SER A 27 -13.42 -0.91 4.93
N GLN A 28 -13.59 -0.89 3.61
CA GLN A 28 -13.80 -2.10 2.79
C GLN A 28 -12.65 -2.30 1.78
N SER A 29 -12.98 -2.69 0.55
CA SER A 29 -12.06 -2.94 -0.55
C SER A 29 -11.52 -1.65 -1.17
N LYS A 30 -10.24 -1.63 -1.56
CA LYS A 30 -9.70 -0.48 -2.30
C LYS A 30 -8.63 -0.86 -3.31
N THR A 31 -8.68 -0.22 -4.47
CA THR A 31 -7.56 -0.19 -5.42
C THR A 31 -6.94 1.21 -5.44
N VAL A 32 -5.63 1.32 -5.23
CA VAL A 32 -4.95 2.61 -5.33
C VAL A 32 -3.74 2.56 -6.24
N LYS A 33 -3.60 3.58 -7.08
CA LYS A 33 -2.46 3.78 -7.97
C LYS A 33 -1.80 5.13 -7.65
N ALA A 34 -0.53 5.11 -7.26
CA ALA A 34 0.24 6.30 -6.92
C ALA A 34 1.58 6.35 -7.67
N ARG A 35 2.02 7.56 -8.05
CA ARG A 35 3.34 7.77 -8.69
C ARG A 35 4.45 8.12 -7.71
N GLN A 36 4.15 8.82 -6.61
CA GLN A 36 5.15 9.25 -5.63
C GLN A 36 4.98 8.51 -4.30
N SER A 37 4.64 9.23 -3.23
CA SER A 37 4.51 8.74 -1.87
C SER A 37 3.06 8.46 -1.50
N GLN A 38 2.81 7.41 -0.73
CA GLN A 38 1.46 7.11 -0.28
C GLN A 38 1.40 6.44 1.10
N THR A 39 0.43 6.87 1.90
CA THR A 39 -0.01 6.12 3.09
C THR A 39 -1.43 5.61 2.91
N VAL A 40 -1.64 4.30 3.07
CA VAL A 40 -2.97 3.70 2.98
C VAL A 40 -3.29 2.88 4.22
N ARG A 41 -4.50 3.07 4.73
CA ARG A 41 -5.08 2.31 5.84
C ARG A 41 -6.40 1.69 5.40
N ALA A 42 -6.49 0.36 5.47
CA ALA A 42 -7.68 -0.41 5.13
C ALA A 42 -8.05 -1.41 6.24
N ARG A 43 -9.34 -1.74 6.40
CA ARG A 43 -9.75 -2.83 7.31
C ARG A 43 -9.83 -4.19 6.59
N GLN A 44 -10.40 -4.26 5.40
CA GLN A 44 -10.61 -5.54 4.69
C GLN A 44 -9.55 -5.82 3.62
N ARG A 45 -9.88 -5.55 2.34
CA ARG A 45 -9.07 -5.92 1.18
C ARG A 45 -8.41 -4.71 0.53
N GLN A 46 -7.19 -4.90 0.05
CA GLN A 46 -6.45 -3.81 -0.56
C GLN A 46 -5.55 -4.27 -1.72
N ASN A 47 -5.59 -3.51 -2.81
CA ASN A 47 -4.60 -3.59 -3.88
C ASN A 47 -3.95 -2.22 -4.07
N VAL A 48 -2.63 -2.13 -3.94
CA VAL A 48 -1.91 -0.87 -4.20
C VAL A 48 -0.75 -1.07 -5.14
N LYS A 49 -0.64 -0.12 -6.07
CA LYS A 49 0.49 0.01 -6.98
C LYS A 49 1.14 1.38 -6.78
N ALA A 50 2.39 1.39 -6.34
CA ALA A 50 3.19 2.60 -6.18
C ALA A 50 4.50 2.53 -7.01
N ARG A 51 5.00 3.69 -7.46
CA ARG A 51 6.30 3.77 -8.14
C ARG A 51 7.46 4.12 -7.20
N GLN A 52 7.28 5.04 -6.26
CA GLN A 52 8.35 5.42 -5.33
C GLN A 52 8.16 4.77 -3.96
N SER A 53 7.49 5.46 -3.04
CA SER A 53 7.49 5.14 -1.61
C SER A 53 6.09 4.85 -1.10
N GLN A 54 5.96 3.85 -0.23
CA GLN A 54 4.65 3.41 0.22
C GLN A 54 4.65 2.90 1.66
N THR A 55 3.63 3.30 2.42
CA THR A 55 3.26 2.65 3.68
C THR A 55 1.84 2.11 3.61
N VAL A 56 1.68 0.82 3.88
CA VAL A 56 0.37 0.16 3.93
C VAL A 56 0.11 -0.47 5.28
N ARG A 57 -1.10 -0.25 5.79
CA ARG A 57 -1.64 -0.98 6.94
C ARG A 57 -3.00 -1.57 6.60
N ALA A 58 -3.11 -2.89 6.64
CA ALA A 58 -4.35 -3.64 6.46
C ALA A 58 -4.63 -4.54 7.68
N ARG A 59 -5.90 -4.84 7.99
CA ARG A 59 -6.24 -5.87 8.98
C ARG A 59 -6.37 -7.25 8.35
N GLN A 60 -7.14 -7.40 7.27
CA GLN A 60 -7.35 -8.72 6.65
C GLN A 60 -6.32 -9.01 5.54
N SER A 61 -6.59 -8.61 4.30
CA SER A 61 -5.82 -9.06 3.13
C SER A 61 -5.28 -7.89 2.31
N GLN A 62 -4.05 -8.03 1.82
CA GLN A 62 -3.45 -7.02 0.96
C GLN A 62 -2.54 -7.58 -0.14
N THR A 63 -2.57 -6.90 -1.28
CA THR A 63 -1.60 -7.05 -2.36
C THR A 63 -0.93 -5.71 -2.60
N VAL A 64 0.39 -5.67 -2.45
CA VAL A 64 1.19 -4.45 -2.62
C VAL A 64 2.24 -4.66 -3.70
N ARG A 65 2.32 -3.71 -4.63
CA ARG A 65 3.38 -3.66 -5.64
C ARG A 65 4.06 -2.29 -5.62
N ALA A 66 5.33 -2.27 -5.26
CA ALA A 66 6.17 -1.07 -5.28
C ALA A 66 7.43 -1.29 -6.13
N ARG A 67 7.96 -0.21 -6.74
CA ARG A 67 9.26 -0.27 -7.43
C ARG A 67 10.42 0.10 -6.50
N GLN A 68 10.36 1.22 -5.76
CA GLN A 68 11.48 1.62 -4.90
C GLN A 68 11.32 1.13 -3.47
N SER A 69 10.47 1.73 -2.65
CA SER A 69 10.43 1.45 -1.21
C SER A 69 9.03 1.17 -0.71
N GLN A 70 8.89 0.18 0.17
CA GLN A 70 7.62 -0.11 0.82
C GLN A 70 7.76 -0.61 2.25
N THR A 71 6.82 -0.16 3.09
CA THR A 71 6.56 -0.74 4.40
C THR A 71 5.14 -1.27 4.41
N VAL A 72 5.01 -2.56 4.70
CA VAL A 72 3.74 -3.27 4.60
C VAL A 72 3.45 -3.95 5.93
N ARG A 73 2.29 -3.66 6.51
CA ARG A 73 1.82 -4.28 7.76
C ARG A 73 0.42 -4.88 7.57
N ALA A 74 0.29 -6.19 7.70
CA ALA A 74 -1.00 -6.91 7.74
C ALA A 74 -1.18 -7.63 9.07
N ARG A 75 -2.44 -7.93 9.46
CA ARG A 75 -2.69 -8.93 10.50
C ARG A 75 -2.87 -10.33 9.91
N GLN A 76 -3.71 -10.50 8.89
CA GLN A 76 -3.96 -11.84 8.32
C GLN A 76 -3.02 -12.15 7.15
N SER A 77 -3.35 -11.71 5.94
CA SER A 77 -2.65 -12.16 4.71
C SER A 77 -2.04 -11.02 3.92
N GLN A 78 -0.86 -11.25 3.35
CA GLN A 78 -0.23 -10.30 2.46
C GLN A 78 0.58 -10.92 1.33
N THR A 79 0.47 -10.29 0.16
CA THR A 79 1.32 -10.52 -0.99
C THR A 79 2.06 -9.24 -1.33
N VAL A 80 3.39 -9.30 -1.30
CA VAL A 80 4.24 -8.14 -1.49
C VAL A 80 5.16 -8.38 -2.67
N ARG A 81 5.15 -7.44 -3.64
CA ARG A 81 6.06 -7.45 -4.80
C ARG A 81 6.88 -6.16 -4.82
N ALA A 82 8.17 -6.27 -4.51
CA ALA A 82 9.13 -5.15 -4.51
C ALA A 82 10.18 -5.30 -5.60
N ARG A 83 10.77 -4.18 -6.07
CA ARG A 83 12.03 -4.24 -6.83
C ARG A 83 13.26 -3.86 -6.01
N GLN A 84 13.18 -2.85 -5.15
CA GLN A 84 14.32 -2.42 -4.33
C GLN A 84 14.13 -2.78 -2.85
N ARG A 85 13.74 -1.83 -1.99
CA ARG A 85 13.68 -1.98 -0.53
C ARG A 85 12.28 -2.34 -0.04
N HIS A 86 12.19 -3.26 0.91
CA HIS A 86 10.92 -3.62 1.50
C HIS A 86 11.06 -4.11 2.94
N THR A 87 10.11 -3.66 3.77
CA THR A 87 9.90 -4.18 5.13
C THR A 87 8.47 -4.67 5.23
N VAL A 88 8.32 -5.89 5.70
CA VAL A 88 7.05 -6.61 5.68
C VAL A 88 6.80 -7.24 7.04
N ARG A 89 5.63 -6.98 7.63
CA ARG A 89 5.20 -7.60 8.90
C ARG A 89 3.78 -8.15 8.77
N ALA A 90 3.62 -9.46 8.91
CA ALA A 90 2.32 -10.13 9.07
C ALA A 90 2.27 -10.90 10.39
N ARG A 91 1.05 -11.19 10.86
CA ARG A 91 0.85 -12.13 11.98
C ARG A 91 0.49 -13.55 11.54
N GLN A 92 -0.02 -13.76 10.33
CA GLN A 92 -0.45 -15.08 9.86
C GLN A 92 0.25 -15.51 8.56
N ILE A 93 -0.06 -14.88 7.42
CA ILE A 93 0.41 -15.34 6.10
C ILE A 93 1.19 -14.24 5.39
N GLN A 94 2.37 -14.59 4.87
CA GLN A 94 3.24 -13.69 4.14
C GLN A 94 3.83 -14.36 2.90
N THR A 95 3.59 -13.72 1.74
CA THR A 95 4.30 -14.03 0.50
C THR A 95 5.03 -12.78 0.03
N VAL A 96 6.35 -12.87 -0.09
CA VAL A 96 7.20 -11.76 -0.55
C VAL A 96 7.97 -12.20 -1.79
N ARG A 97 7.86 -11.41 -2.87
CA ARG A 97 8.71 -11.53 -4.05
C ARG A 97 9.45 -10.23 -4.25
N ALA A 98 10.75 -10.24 -4.00
CA ALA A 98 11.61 -9.09 -4.17
C ALA A 98 12.75 -9.39 -5.16
N ARG A 99 13.20 -8.37 -5.90
CA ARG A 99 14.38 -8.46 -6.77
C ARG A 99 15.66 -8.01 -6.07
N GLN A 100 15.56 -7.29 -4.96
CA GLN A 100 16.66 -6.76 -4.18
C GLN A 100 16.27 -6.76 -2.69
N SER A 101 17.21 -6.36 -1.83
CA SER A 101 17.28 -6.63 -0.39
C SER A 101 15.98 -6.45 0.41
N GLN A 102 15.77 -7.38 1.34
CA GLN A 102 14.79 -7.36 2.42
C GLN A 102 15.45 -6.80 3.68
N THR A 103 14.71 -5.99 4.46
CA THR A 103 15.13 -5.52 5.79
C THR A 103 13.93 -5.57 6.72
#